data_AF-A0A8J7MHF8-F1
#
_entry.id   AF-A0A8J7MHF8-F1
#
_cell.length_a   1.000
_cell.length_b   1.000
_cell.length_c   1.000
_cell.angle_alpha   90.00
_cell.angle_beta   90.00
_cell.angle_gamma   90.00
#
_symmetry.space_group_name_H-M   'P 1'
#
loop_
_entity.id
_entity.type
_entity.pdbx_description
1 polymer ?
#
loop_
_entity_poly.entity_id
_entity_poly.type
_entity_poly.pdbx_seq_one_letter_code
_entity_poly.pdbx_strand_id
1 'polypeptide(L)'
;HSKTSINTMINTGTVVGVSSNLIGGDFPRKFVPSFSWGNNRGFETYELKKAMETAGRVMGRRNKKLDETEHAILKHIFEETKENRKY
;
A
#
# COMPACT_ATOMS: atom_id res chain seq x y z
N HIS A 1 6.27 0.87 0.97
CA HIS A 1 5.77 -0.36 1.62
C HIS A 1 4.67 -1.07 0.82
N SER A 2 4.70 -1.04 -0.51
CA SER A 2 3.64 -1.63 -1.35
C SER A 2 4.06 -3.01 -1.86
N LYS A 3 3.10 -3.92 -2.06
CA LYS A 3 3.36 -5.30 -2.49
C LYS A 3 2.45 -5.66 -3.66
N THR A 4 2.93 -6.59 -4.45
CA THR A 4 2.19 -7.15 -5.56
C THR A 4 2.19 -8.67 -5.46
N SER A 5 1.19 -9.28 -6.05
CA SER A 5 1.16 -10.72 -6.24
C SER A 5 2.14 -11.12 -7.33
N ILE A 6 2.37 -12.43 -7.41
CA ILE A 6 3.13 -13.02 -8.51
C ILE A 6 2.37 -12.77 -9.81
N ASN A 7 3.10 -12.41 -10.86
CA ASN A 7 2.56 -12.13 -12.20
C ASN A 7 1.65 -10.88 -12.29
N THR A 8 1.70 -9.94 -11.33
CA THR A 8 1.04 -8.63 -11.50
C THR A 8 1.69 -7.86 -12.64
N MET A 9 0.90 -7.47 -13.66
CA MET A 9 1.41 -6.78 -14.85
C MET A 9 1.26 -5.27 -14.71
N ILE A 10 2.34 -4.55 -14.38
CA ILE A 10 2.29 -3.10 -14.18
C ILE A 10 2.50 -2.38 -15.53
N ASN A 11 1.46 -1.70 -16.01
CA ASN A 11 1.54 -0.87 -17.23
C ASN A 11 2.39 0.39 -17.03
N THR A 12 2.89 0.95 -18.15
CA THR A 12 3.54 2.26 -18.15
C THR A 12 2.58 3.34 -17.63
N GLY A 13 3.09 4.18 -16.72
CA GLY A 13 2.30 5.24 -16.09
C GLY A 13 1.40 4.79 -14.95
N THR A 14 1.48 3.52 -14.52
CA THR A 14 0.76 3.07 -13.32
C THR A 14 1.38 3.66 -12.05
N VAL A 15 0.56 4.37 -11.27
CA VAL A 15 0.94 4.95 -9.98
C VAL A 15 0.37 4.07 -8.87
N VAL A 16 1.25 3.55 -8.01
CA VAL A 16 0.87 2.72 -6.86
C VAL A 16 1.15 3.46 -5.57
N GLY A 17 0.11 3.69 -4.78
CA GLY A 17 0.17 4.39 -3.50
C GLY A 17 0.94 3.63 -2.42
N VAL A 18 1.11 4.31 -1.28
CA VAL A 18 1.85 3.79 -0.12
C VAL A 18 1.08 2.68 0.55
N SER A 19 1.76 1.58 0.89
CA SER A 19 1.17 0.46 1.63
C SER A 19 0.02 -0.24 0.89
N SER A 20 0.01 -0.19 -0.43
CA SER A 20 -0.99 -0.89 -1.24
C SER A 20 -0.58 -2.34 -1.49
N ASN A 21 -1.56 -3.24 -1.51
CA ASN A 21 -1.39 -4.66 -1.79
C ASN A 21 -2.21 -5.08 -3.01
N LEU A 22 -1.52 -5.33 -4.12
CA LEU A 22 -2.12 -5.74 -5.39
C LEU A 22 -2.21 -7.26 -5.45
N ILE A 23 -3.44 -7.77 -5.51
CA ILE A 23 -3.75 -9.18 -5.49
C ILE A 23 -4.03 -9.69 -6.91
N GLY A 24 -3.49 -10.85 -7.27
CA GLY A 24 -3.73 -11.50 -8.56
C GLY A 24 -2.71 -11.13 -9.65
N GLY A 25 -2.92 -11.71 -10.84
CA GLY A 25 -1.94 -11.71 -11.92
C GLY A 25 -2.36 -10.93 -13.16
N ASP A 26 -3.16 -9.88 -12.99
CA ASP A 26 -3.67 -9.06 -14.11
C ASP A 26 -3.15 -7.61 -14.02
N PHE A 27 -3.49 -6.79 -15.00
CA PHE A 27 -3.12 -5.38 -15.06
C PHE A 27 -3.91 -4.55 -14.04
N PRO A 28 -3.30 -3.98 -12.99
CA PRO A 28 -4.04 -3.12 -12.06
C PRO A 28 -4.49 -1.82 -12.74
N ARG A 29 -5.43 -1.12 -12.11
CA ARG A 29 -5.83 0.25 -12.51
C ARG A 29 -4.60 1.15 -12.64
N LYS A 30 -4.67 2.15 -13.54
CA LYS A 30 -3.60 3.14 -13.74
C LYS A 30 -3.24 3.89 -12.44
N PHE A 31 -4.21 4.10 -11.57
CA PHE A 31 -3.99 4.69 -10.26
C PHE A 31 -4.51 3.76 -9.17
N VAL A 32 -3.64 3.40 -8.23
CA VAL A 32 -3.97 2.61 -7.05
C VAL A 32 -3.75 3.50 -5.83
N PRO A 33 -4.80 3.87 -5.08
CA PRO A 33 -4.69 4.72 -3.91
C PRO A 33 -3.76 4.14 -2.84
N SER A 34 -3.29 5.01 -1.94
CA SER A 34 -2.53 4.58 -0.76
C SER A 34 -3.43 3.80 0.19
N PHE A 35 -2.87 2.74 0.78
CA PHE A 35 -3.56 1.81 1.67
C PHE A 35 -4.73 1.12 0.97
N SER A 36 -4.53 0.69 -0.27
CA SER A 36 -5.49 -0.14 -1.00
C SER A 36 -5.12 -1.62 -0.90
N TRP A 37 -6.09 -2.49 -0.68
CA TRP A 37 -5.92 -3.94 -0.64
C TRP A 37 -6.93 -4.58 -1.59
N GLY A 38 -6.47 -5.25 -2.64
CA GLY A 38 -7.38 -5.84 -3.61
C GLY A 38 -6.79 -5.92 -5.01
N ASN A 39 -7.67 -5.92 -6.01
CA ASN A 39 -7.31 -6.14 -7.41
C ASN A 39 -8.19 -5.31 -8.35
N ASN A 40 -8.13 -5.59 -9.65
CA ASN A 40 -8.92 -4.86 -10.65
C ASN A 40 -10.44 -4.90 -10.44
N ARG A 41 -10.95 -5.90 -9.70
CA ARG A 41 -12.37 -6.02 -9.38
C ARG A 41 -12.81 -5.13 -8.22
N GLY A 42 -11.87 -4.58 -7.47
CA GLY A 42 -12.15 -3.71 -6.34
C GLY A 42 -10.99 -3.65 -5.35
N PHE A 43 -10.89 -2.50 -4.70
CA PHE A 43 -9.96 -2.27 -3.61
C PHE A 43 -10.72 -1.95 -2.33
N GLU A 44 -10.27 -2.56 -1.24
CA GLU A 44 -10.68 -2.21 0.11
C GLU A 44 -9.61 -1.34 0.77
N THR A 45 -9.99 -0.59 1.80
CA THR A 45 -9.01 0.17 2.58
C THR A 45 -8.22 -0.78 3.47
N TYR A 46 -6.90 -0.79 3.29
CA TYR A 46 -5.99 -1.50 4.14
C TYR A 46 -5.84 -0.80 5.49
N GLU A 47 -6.20 -1.48 6.57
CA GLU A 47 -6.15 -0.92 7.92
C GLU A 47 -4.74 -0.43 8.29
N LEU A 48 -4.66 0.81 8.79
CA LEU A 48 -3.40 1.45 9.18
C LEU A 48 -2.58 0.60 10.16
N LYS A 49 -3.23 0.00 11.16
CA LYS A 49 -2.56 -0.85 12.16
C LYS A 49 -1.88 -2.07 11.51
N LYS A 50 -2.58 -2.75 10.60
CA LYS A 50 -2.03 -3.90 9.84
C LYS A 50 -0.90 -3.46 8.91
N ALA A 51 -1.02 -2.27 8.31
CA ALA A 51 0.01 -1.69 7.47
C ALA A 51 1.29 -1.39 8.27
N MET A 52 1.17 -0.80 9.45
CA MET A 52 2.28 -0.53 10.37
C MET A 52 2.96 -1.83 10.84
N GLU A 53 2.19 -2.84 11.23
CA GLU A 53 2.75 -4.14 11.63
C GLU A 53 3.57 -4.76 10.48
N THR A 54 3.01 -4.75 9.27
CA THR A 54 3.71 -5.26 8.08
C THR A 54 4.95 -4.42 7.75
N ALA A 55 4.87 -3.09 7.91
CA ALA A 55 6.00 -2.21 7.70
C ALA A 55 7.13 -2.51 8.69
N GLY A 56 6.82 -2.67 9.98
CA GLY A 56 7.77 -3.06 11.02
C GLY A 56 8.45 -4.40 10.72
N ARG A 57 7.68 -5.43 10.36
CA ARG A 57 8.23 -6.74 9.97
C ARG A 57 9.18 -6.64 8.76
N VAL A 58 8.84 -5.85 7.75
CA VAL A 58 9.66 -5.68 6.53
C VAL A 58 10.90 -4.82 6.78
N MET A 59 10.82 -3.80 7.65
CA MET A 59 11.98 -3.01 8.07
C MET A 59 12.94 -3.83 8.93
N GLY A 60 12.42 -4.66 9.82
CA GLY A 60 13.21 -5.54 10.69
C GLY A 60 14.11 -6.49 9.91
N ARG A 61 13.70 -6.97 8.72
CA ARG A 61 14.55 -7.78 7.82
C ARG A 61 15.83 -7.08 7.37
N ARG A 62 15.87 -5.75 7.45
CA ARG A 62 17.01 -4.89 7.07
C ARG A 62 17.65 -4.24 8.30
N ASN A 63 17.41 -4.79 9.50
CA ASN A 63 17.83 -4.23 10.79
C ASN A 63 17.40 -2.76 11.01
N LYS A 64 16.28 -2.35 10.39
CA LYS A 64 15.68 -1.02 10.62
C LYS A 64 14.48 -1.15 11.55
N LYS A 65 14.34 -0.21 12.48
CA LYS A 65 13.14 -0.09 13.33
C LYS A 65 12.13 0.82 12.65
N LEU A 66 10.85 0.48 12.77
CA LEU A 66 9.77 1.41 12.51
C LEU A 66 9.67 2.31 13.75
N ASP A 67 10.30 3.46 13.71
CA ASP A 67 10.34 4.41 14.83
C ASP A 67 9.09 5.30 14.86
N GLU A 68 8.98 6.15 15.87
CA GLU A 68 7.81 7.04 16.02
C GLU A 68 7.62 8.00 14.85
N THR A 69 8.72 8.43 14.22
CA THR A 69 8.69 9.29 13.04
C THR A 69 8.03 8.58 11.86
N GLU A 70 8.44 7.34 11.57
CA GLU A 70 7.84 6.51 10.52
C GLU A 70 6.36 6.20 10.81
N HIS A 71 6.00 5.98 12.08
CA HIS A 71 4.59 5.83 12.48
C HIS A 71 3.79 7.10 12.20
N ALA A 72 4.33 8.28 12.53
CA ALA A 72 3.69 9.56 12.29
C ALA A 72 3.51 9.82 10.78
N ILE A 73 4.53 9.52 9.97
CA ILE A 73 4.47 9.65 8.50
C ILE A 73 3.37 8.75 7.93
N LEU A 74 3.35 7.46 8.29
CA LEU A 74 2.33 6.53 7.79
C LEU A 74 0.92 6.95 8.20
N LYS A 75 0.75 7.44 9.43
CA LYS A 75 -0.52 7.98 9.90
C LYS A 75 -0.94 9.23 9.15
N HIS A 76 -0.01 10.16 8.91
CA HIS A 76 -0.27 11.38 8.16
C HIS A 76 -0.74 11.08 6.73
N ILE A 77 0.01 10.24 6.00
CA ILE A 77 -0.36 9.81 4.65
C ILE A 77 -1.70 9.08 4.67
N PHE A 78 -1.99 8.30 5.71
CA PHE A 78 -3.27 7.60 5.83
C PHE A 78 -4.47 8.56 5.90
N GLU A 79 -4.34 9.66 6.62
CA GLU A 79 -5.40 10.67 6.71
C GLU A 79 -5.46 11.56 5.46
N GLU A 80 -4.31 12.00 4.96
CA GLU A 80 -4.21 12.88 3.78
C GLU A 80 -4.79 12.22 2.52
N THR A 81 -4.53 10.93 2.33
CA THR A 81 -4.97 10.19 1.12
C THR A 81 -6.37 9.61 1.23
N LYS A 82 -7.14 9.96 2.26
CA LYS A 82 -8.48 9.39 2.53
C LYS A 82 -9.46 9.59 1.38
N GLU A 83 -9.47 10.76 0.76
CA GLU A 83 -10.36 11.06 -0.38
C GLU A 83 -10.02 10.21 -1.62
N ASN A 84 -8.74 9.91 -1.84
CA ASN A 84 -8.29 9.12 -2.98
C ASN A 84 -8.77 7.65 -2.91
N ARG A 85 -9.16 7.15 -1.73
CA ARG A 85 -9.63 5.76 -1.54
C ARG A 85 -11.08 5.53 -1.98
N LYS A 86 -11.83 6.61 -2.24
CA LYS A 86 -13.20 6.53 -2.77
C LYS A 86 -13.22 6.29 -4.29
N TYR A 87 -12.06 6.32 -4.94
CA TYR A 87 -11.84 6.20 -6.38
C TYR A 87 -11.63 4.74 -6.80
#